data_AF-A0A373ZVB8-F1
#
_entry.id   AF-A0A373ZVB8-F1
#
_cell.length_a   1.000
_cell.length_b   1.000
_cell.length_c   1.000
_cell.angle_alpha   90.00
_cell.angle_beta   90.00
_cell.angle_gamma   90.00
#
_symmetry.space_group_name_H-M   'P 1'
#
loop_
_entity.id
_entity.type
_entity.pdbx_description
1 polymer ?
#
loop_
_entity_poly.entity_id
_entity_poly.type
_entity_poly.pdbx_seq_one_letter_code
_entity_poly.pdbx_strand_id
1 'polypeptide(L)'
;MFWYRIVDWFNDLSERNRIVRNFNKSARDAFILGAAPTLLEARITKGDSSYKHTFSKWNSGFRIKAMSGRALSRDEMITIGNVILSNSVLIRQLVALGWDTLEVHDDTGFKGLKWPLRKFILELPE
;
A
#
# COMPACT_ATOMS: atom_id res chain seq x y z
N MET A 1 -11.42 31.34 5.84
CA MET A 1 -12.40 30.24 5.67
C MET A 1 -11.70 28.93 5.26
N PHE A 2 -10.69 28.50 6.04
CA PHE A 2 -9.83 27.35 5.74
C PHE A 2 -9.89 26.26 6.84
N TRP A 3 -10.22 26.66 8.08
CA TRP A 3 -10.24 25.80 9.27
C TRP A 3 -11.30 24.70 9.27
N TYR A 4 -12.46 24.90 8.65
CA TYR A 4 -13.48 23.83 8.51
C TYR A 4 -13.08 22.80 7.45
N ARG A 5 -12.35 23.20 6.40
CA ARG A 5 -11.77 22.25 5.44
C ARG A 5 -10.74 21.34 6.12
N ILE A 6 -10.01 21.86 7.10
CA ILE A 6 -9.08 21.10 7.92
C ILE A 6 -9.82 20.03 8.74
N VAL A 7 -10.98 20.34 9.33
CA VAL A 7 -11.78 19.37 10.10
C VAL A 7 -12.31 18.23 9.23
N ASP A 8 -12.69 18.51 7.99
CA ASP A 8 -13.11 17.49 7.00
C ASP A 8 -11.97 16.58 6.54
N TRP A 9 -10.70 16.97 6.74
CA TRP A 9 -9.53 16.14 6.43
C TRP A 9 -9.33 14.98 7.41
N PHE A 10 -9.94 15.01 8.59
CA PHE A 10 -9.52 14.19 9.74
C PHE A 10 -10.47 13.07 10.14
N ASN A 11 -11.02 12.32 9.19
CA ASN A 11 -11.43 10.95 9.50
C ASN A 11 -10.44 9.95 8.90
N ASP A 12 -9.24 9.91 9.49
CA ASP A 12 -8.13 9.02 9.13
C ASP A 12 -8.59 7.59 8.87
N LEU A 13 -9.46 7.02 9.72
CA LEU A 13 -9.92 5.64 9.56
C LEU A 13 -10.82 5.46 8.33
N SER A 14 -11.73 6.40 8.08
CA SER A 14 -12.56 6.37 6.88
C SER A 14 -11.73 6.52 5.60
N GLU A 15 -10.70 7.37 5.66
CA GLU A 15 -9.77 7.63 4.56
C GLU A 15 -8.87 6.43 4.30
N ARG A 16 -8.40 5.76 5.35
CA ARG A 16 -7.61 4.54 5.22
C ARG A 16 -8.40 3.42 4.54
N ASN A 17 -9.64 3.22 4.98
CA ASN A 17 -10.54 2.24 4.36
C ASN A 17 -10.92 2.65 2.93
N ARG A 18 -11.01 3.95 2.63
CA ARG A 18 -11.26 4.47 1.27
C ARG A 18 -10.10 4.15 0.33
N ILE A 19 -8.85 4.36 0.74
CA ILE A 19 -7.67 4.00 -0.08
C ILE A 19 -7.66 2.50 -0.38
N VAL A 20 -7.87 1.64 0.62
CA VAL A 20 -7.89 0.18 0.41
C VAL A 20 -9.01 -0.24 -0.55
N ARG A 21 -10.23 0.29 -0.36
CA ARG A 21 -11.36 -0.01 -1.26
C ARG A 21 -11.10 0.47 -2.69
N ASN A 22 -10.57 1.67 -2.86
CA ASN A 22 -10.25 2.22 -4.17
C ASN A 22 -9.14 1.42 -4.87
N PHE A 23 -8.08 1.06 -4.14
CA PHE A 23 -7.04 0.19 -4.66
C PHE A 23 -7.62 -1.14 -5.13
N ASN A 24 -8.43 -1.81 -4.29
CA ASN A 24 -9.01 -3.12 -4.61
C ASN A 24 -9.97 -3.06 -5.80
N LYS A 25 -10.73 -1.97 -5.92
CA LYS A 25 -11.58 -1.72 -7.09
C LYS A 25 -10.72 -1.59 -8.36
N SER A 26 -9.74 -0.69 -8.37
CA SER A 26 -8.88 -0.47 -9.53
C SER A 26 -8.07 -1.72 -9.91
N ALA A 27 -7.57 -2.46 -8.94
CA ALA A 27 -6.83 -3.70 -9.17
C ALA A 27 -7.73 -4.80 -9.79
N ARG A 28 -8.97 -4.91 -9.31
CA ARG A 28 -9.97 -5.81 -9.90
C ARG A 28 -10.32 -5.41 -11.32
N ASP A 29 -10.57 -4.13 -11.56
CA ASP A 29 -10.91 -3.61 -12.89
C ASP A 29 -9.75 -3.85 -13.86
N ALA A 30 -8.50 -3.57 -13.45
CA ALA A 30 -7.31 -3.83 -14.26
C ALA A 30 -7.12 -5.32 -14.60
N PHE A 31 -7.42 -6.21 -13.65
CA PHE A 31 -7.37 -7.65 -13.89
C PHE A 31 -8.46 -8.12 -14.86
N ILE A 32 -9.71 -7.68 -14.67
CA ILE A 32 -10.85 -8.02 -15.56
C ILE A 32 -10.60 -7.53 -16.99
N LEU A 33 -10.03 -6.33 -17.14
CA LEU A 33 -9.71 -5.74 -18.44
C LEU A 33 -8.42 -6.31 -19.07
N GLY A 34 -7.72 -7.22 -18.38
CA GLY A 34 -6.47 -7.82 -18.86
C GLY A 34 -5.24 -6.92 -18.82
N ALA A 35 -5.33 -5.74 -18.18
CA ALA A 35 -4.22 -4.81 -18.03
C ALA A 35 -3.20 -5.27 -16.96
N ALA A 36 -3.65 -6.07 -16.00
CA ALA A 36 -2.80 -6.72 -15.01
C ALA A 36 -2.98 -8.25 -15.10
N PRO A 37 -1.88 -9.05 -15.15
CA PRO A 37 -1.97 -10.50 -15.26
C PRO A 37 -2.37 -11.20 -13.96
N THR A 38 -2.28 -10.49 -12.82
CA THR A 38 -2.49 -11.06 -11.48
C THR A 38 -3.45 -10.16 -10.70
N LEU A 39 -4.46 -10.76 -10.07
CA LEU A 39 -5.38 -10.03 -9.21
C LEU A 39 -4.68 -9.64 -7.91
N LEU A 40 -4.71 -8.35 -7.58
CA LEU A 40 -4.14 -7.80 -6.35
C LEU A 40 -5.24 -7.38 -5.37
N GLU A 41 -5.01 -7.62 -4.08
CA GLU A 41 -5.88 -7.17 -2.98
C GLU A 41 -5.04 -6.52 -1.87
N ALA A 42 -5.29 -5.24 -1.60
CA ALA A 42 -4.77 -4.54 -0.44
C ALA A 42 -5.56 -4.86 0.84
N ARG A 43 -4.84 -4.95 1.96
CA ARG A 43 -5.37 -5.10 3.32
C ARG A 43 -4.59 -4.25 4.31
N ILE A 44 -5.26 -3.87 5.39
CA ILE A 44 -4.63 -3.22 6.55
C ILE A 44 -4.13 -4.31 7.50
N THR A 45 -2.84 -4.30 7.82
CA THR A 45 -2.21 -5.28 8.73
C THR A 45 -1.30 -4.60 9.75
N LYS A 46 -0.70 -5.37 10.66
CA LYS A 46 0.44 -4.88 11.44
C LYS A 46 1.62 -4.63 10.50
N GLY A 47 2.23 -3.46 10.62
CA GLY A 47 3.47 -3.13 9.93
C GLY A 47 4.69 -3.68 10.67
N ASP A 48 5.87 -3.41 10.14
CA ASP A 48 7.15 -3.71 10.78
C ASP A 48 7.51 -2.63 11.80
N SER A 49 7.83 -3.01 13.04
CA SER A 49 8.17 -2.04 14.09
C SER A 49 9.43 -1.25 13.78
N SER A 50 10.36 -1.80 12.99
CA SER A 50 11.57 -1.09 12.56
C SER A 50 11.28 -0.01 11.50
N TYR A 51 10.08 0.00 10.92
CA TYR A 51 9.70 0.95 9.87
C TYR A 51 8.92 2.17 10.40
N LYS A 52 8.54 2.11 11.68
CA LYS A 52 7.76 3.13 12.38
C LYS A 52 8.30 4.54 12.19
N HIS A 53 7.37 5.49 12.11
CA HIS A 53 7.60 6.93 12.15
C HIS A 53 6.52 7.61 13.00
N THR A 54 6.64 8.92 13.20
CA THR A 54 5.78 9.69 14.12
C THR A 54 4.27 9.57 13.84
N PHE A 55 3.89 9.35 12.58
CA PHE A 55 2.48 9.21 12.16
C PHE A 55 1.96 7.77 12.15
N SER A 56 2.82 6.77 12.41
CA SER A 56 2.47 5.36 12.32
C SER A 56 1.30 5.00 13.24
N LYS A 57 0.25 4.38 12.68
CA LYS A 57 -0.83 3.77 13.46
C LYS A 57 -0.41 2.37 13.95
N TRP A 58 -1.24 1.75 14.79
CA TRP A 58 -0.95 0.40 15.31
C TRP A 58 -0.93 -0.66 14.17
N ASN A 59 -1.93 -0.64 13.29
CA ASN A 59 -2.01 -1.45 12.07
C ASN A 59 -1.45 -0.68 10.88
N SER A 60 -0.14 -0.43 10.85
CA SER A 60 0.51 0.42 9.85
C SER A 60 0.96 -0.30 8.57
N GLY A 61 0.62 -1.57 8.40
CA GLY A 61 0.92 -2.35 7.20
C GLY A 61 -0.11 -2.11 6.11
N PHE A 62 0.37 -1.74 4.92
CA PHE A 62 -0.38 -1.75 3.67
C PHE A 62 0.06 -2.99 2.89
N ARG A 63 -0.70 -4.07 3.04
CA ARG A 63 -0.31 -5.38 2.54
C ARG A 63 -1.05 -5.70 1.25
N ILE A 64 -0.32 -6.10 0.23
CA ILE A 64 -0.83 -6.57 -1.05
C ILE A 64 -0.76 -8.08 -1.08
N LYS A 65 -1.92 -8.70 -1.30
CA LYS A 65 -2.04 -10.10 -1.68
C LYS A 65 -2.08 -10.18 -3.20
N ALA A 66 -1.27 -11.06 -3.78
CA ALA A 66 -1.39 -11.43 -5.17
C ALA A 66 -2.02 -12.83 -5.27
N MET A 67 -3.12 -12.93 -6.00
CA MET A 67 -3.76 -14.21 -6.30
C MET A 67 -3.22 -14.74 -7.62
N SER A 68 -2.17 -15.56 -7.54
CA SER A 68 -1.49 -16.15 -8.70
C SER A 68 -1.79 -17.65 -8.88
N GLY A 69 -2.51 -18.28 -7.94
CA GLY A 69 -2.76 -19.74 -7.97
C GLY A 69 -1.49 -20.60 -7.78
N ARG A 70 -0.36 -19.94 -7.56
CA ARG A 70 0.95 -20.50 -7.25
C ARG A 70 1.72 -19.50 -6.39
N ALA A 71 2.77 -19.96 -5.73
CA ALA A 71 3.70 -19.07 -5.05
C ALA A 71 4.32 -18.07 -6.03
N LEU A 72 4.43 -16.82 -5.59
CA LEU A 72 5.14 -15.80 -6.35
C LEU A 72 6.66 -15.97 -6.17
N SER A 73 7.40 -15.78 -7.24
CA SER A 73 8.84 -15.64 -7.15
C SER A 73 9.21 -14.34 -6.43
N ARG A 74 10.43 -14.28 -5.91
CA ARG A 74 10.95 -13.06 -5.28
C ARG A 74 10.94 -11.87 -6.24
N ASP A 75 11.29 -12.09 -7.51
CA ASP A 75 11.37 -11.03 -8.52
C ASP A 75 9.98 -10.53 -8.93
N GLU A 76 8.97 -11.39 -8.93
CA GLU A 76 7.57 -10.99 -9.13
C GLU A 76 7.08 -10.10 -7.99
N MET A 77 7.37 -10.47 -6.73
CA MET A 77 7.05 -9.64 -5.58
C MET A 77 7.76 -8.28 -5.62
N ILE A 78 9.03 -8.25 -6.06
CA ILE A 78 9.78 -7.00 -6.26
C ILE A 78 9.13 -6.15 -7.34
N THR A 79 8.75 -6.76 -8.46
CA THR A 79 8.10 -6.05 -9.58
C THR A 79 6.81 -5.39 -9.13
N ILE A 80 5.94 -6.12 -8.42
CA ILE A 80 4.69 -5.58 -7.85
C ILE A 80 5.01 -4.45 -6.86
N GLY A 81 5.99 -4.66 -5.98
CA GLY A 81 6.45 -3.64 -5.03
C GLY A 81 6.86 -2.35 -5.72
N ASN A 82 7.73 -2.44 -6.72
CA ASN A 82 8.24 -1.29 -7.48
C ASN A 82 7.14 -0.53 -8.23
N VAL A 83 6.18 -1.24 -8.83
CA VAL A 83 5.03 -0.61 -9.49
C VAL A 83 4.24 0.25 -8.50
N ILE A 84 3.99 -0.24 -7.29
CA ILE A 84 3.27 0.52 -6.25
C ILE A 84 4.12 1.67 -5.71
N LEU A 85 5.40 1.41 -5.43
CA LEU A 85 6.34 2.39 -4.89
C LEU A 85 6.62 3.54 -5.86
N SER A 86 6.50 3.32 -7.18
CA SER A 86 6.63 4.38 -8.19
C SER A 86 5.48 5.39 -8.18
N ASN A 87 4.33 5.07 -7.58
CA ASN A 87 3.23 6.01 -7.42
C ASN A 87 3.45 6.92 -6.20
N SER A 88 4.23 7.98 -6.39
CA SER A 88 4.61 8.90 -5.32
C SER A 88 3.41 9.55 -4.60
N VAL A 89 2.29 9.76 -5.31
CA VAL A 89 1.06 10.31 -4.71
C VAL A 89 0.47 9.31 -3.71
N LEU A 90 0.34 8.04 -4.10
CA LEU A 90 -0.13 6.99 -3.20
C LEU A 90 0.81 6.84 -1.99
N ILE A 91 2.12 6.81 -2.20
CA ILE A 91 3.10 6.68 -1.11
C ILE A 91 2.97 7.82 -0.10
N ARG A 92 2.86 9.07 -0.55
CA ARG A 92 2.63 10.23 0.33
C ARG A 92 1.31 10.11 1.10
N GLN A 93 0.24 9.67 0.44
CA GLN A 93 -1.05 9.43 1.11
C GLN A 93 -0.96 8.34 2.18
N LEU A 94 -0.29 7.22 1.88
CA LEU A 94 -0.10 6.12 2.83
C LEU A 94 0.68 6.59 4.07
N VAL A 95 1.80 7.29 3.89
CA VAL A 95 2.60 7.82 5.01
C VAL A 95 1.80 8.83 5.83
N ALA A 96 1.11 9.77 5.19
CA ALA A 96 0.30 10.80 5.87
C ALA A 96 -0.83 10.18 6.71
N LEU A 97 -1.44 9.10 6.23
CA LEU A 97 -2.50 8.38 6.94
C LEU A 97 -1.97 7.33 7.94
N GLY A 98 -0.65 7.26 8.12
CA GLY A 98 0.00 6.49 9.18
C GLY A 98 0.27 5.02 8.85
N TRP A 99 0.36 4.68 7.57
CA TRP A 99 1.04 3.44 7.15
C TRP A 99 2.55 3.67 7.07
N ASP A 100 3.33 2.68 7.51
CA ASP A 100 4.80 2.72 7.49
C ASP A 100 5.43 1.60 6.66
N THR A 101 4.66 0.55 6.35
CA THR A 101 5.16 -0.67 5.74
C THR A 101 4.31 -1.00 4.52
N LEU A 102 4.93 -1.06 3.35
CA LEU A 102 4.38 -1.82 2.22
C LEU A 102 4.81 -3.26 2.38
N GLU A 103 3.88 -4.20 2.22
CA GLU A 103 4.20 -5.63 2.17
C GLU A 103 3.54 -6.25 0.95
N VAL A 104 4.27 -7.06 0.19
CA VAL A 104 3.74 -7.87 -0.91
C VAL A 104 3.89 -9.33 -0.53
N HIS A 105 2.81 -10.09 -0.57
CA HIS A 105 2.84 -11.54 -0.40
C HIS A 105 2.01 -12.25 -1.47
N ASP A 106 2.27 -13.53 -1.63
CA ASP A 106 1.45 -14.46 -2.39
C ASP A 106 0.29 -15.02 -1.55
N ASP A 107 -0.63 -15.74 -2.20
CA ASP A 107 -1.78 -16.40 -1.58
C ASP A 107 -1.42 -17.74 -0.89
N THR A 108 -0.27 -18.33 -1.23
CA THR A 108 0.16 -19.66 -0.75
C THR A 108 1.34 -19.68 0.22
N GLY A 109 2.16 -18.62 0.27
CA GLY A 109 3.42 -18.59 1.00
C GLY A 109 3.32 -17.90 2.37
N PHE A 110 4.35 -18.14 3.20
CA PHE A 110 4.46 -17.57 4.55
C PHE A 110 5.32 -16.30 4.61
N LYS A 111 6.04 -15.94 3.54
CA LYS A 111 7.03 -14.85 3.56
C LYS A 111 6.76 -13.84 2.45
N GLY A 112 6.29 -12.65 2.85
CA GLY A 112 6.20 -11.48 1.97
C GLY A 112 7.49 -10.65 1.97
N LEU A 113 7.65 -9.83 0.93
CA LEU A 113 8.66 -8.78 0.90
C LEU A 113 8.09 -7.49 1.50
N LYS A 114 8.93 -6.74 2.21
CA LYS A 114 8.52 -5.52 2.90
C LYS A 114 9.42 -4.35 2.55
N TRP A 115 8.83 -3.16 2.50
CA TRP A 115 9.53 -1.91 2.25
C TRP A 115 9.11 -0.84 3.26
N PRO A 116 10.07 -0.07 3.81
CA PRO A 116 9.77 1.09 4.63
C PRO A 116 9.28 2.25 3.77
N LEU A 117 7.99 2.59 3.85
CA LEU A 117 7.36 3.60 2.99
C LEU A 117 8.06 4.98 3.06
N ARG A 118 8.58 5.35 4.23
CA ARG A 118 9.30 6.62 4.44
C ARG A 118 10.57 6.78 3.60
N LYS A 119 11.14 5.71 3.04
CA LYS A 119 12.32 5.85 2.17
C LYS A 119 11.94 6.37 0.77
N PHE A 120 10.69 6.19 0.38
CA PHE A 120 10.18 6.50 -0.96
C PHE A 120 9.45 7.85 -1.04
N ILE A 121 9.48 8.66 0.04
CA ILE A 121 9.01 10.06 0.01
C ILE A 121 10.14 11.07 -0.25
N LEU A 122 11.40 10.68 0.01
CA LEU A 122 12.56 11.58 -0.02
C LEU A 122 13.28 11.59 -1.38
N GLU A 123 12.96 10.64 -2.26
CA GLU A 123 13.45 10.63 -3.64
C GLU A 123 12.53 11.53 -4.49
N LEU A 124 12.67 12.85 -4.34
CA LEU A 124 12.23 13.79 -5.36
C LEU A 124 13.34 13.88 -6.43
N PRO A 125 13.01 13.87 -7.73
CA PRO A 125 13.96 14.34 -8.74
C PRO A 125 14.24 15.83 -8.47
N GLU A 126 15.50 16.23 -8.63
CA GLU A 126 15.88 17.64 -8.77
C GLU A 126 15.15 18.32 -9.94
#